data_AF-A0A7S2H1M8-F1
#
_entry.id   AF-A0A7S2H1M8-F1
#
_cell.length_a   1.000
_cell.length_b   1.000
_cell.length_c   1.000
_cell.angle_alpha   90.00
_cell.angle_beta   90.00
_cell.angle_gamma   90.00
#
_symmetry.space_group_name_H-M   'P 1'
#
loop_
_entity.id
_entity.type
_entity.pdbx_description
1 polymer ?
#
loop_
_entity_poly.entity_id
_entity_poly.type
_entity_poly.pdbx_seq_one_letter_code
_entity_poly.pdbx_strand_id
1 'polypeptide(L)'
;YKETGEEEKSYVRVNDQYEDINESYDLLKADPSFDLWGFGVVLYQTLARKPLFNSDTSDNLVSVPELQRLHEWSTVDVEKAVDEVDSLLRLEFKQDGAKCLASTELVGNLLQPDPEKRPQDFQKVLEHAFFQESVQGDSSQGTDAAEEAKGELDGKGHWYMSKFHRAASLMSLISSVTM
;
A
#
# COMPACT_ATOMS: atom_id res chain seq x y z
N TYR A 1 -62.50 -11.68 11.14
CA TYR A 1 -62.08 -11.57 9.74
C TYR A 1 -62.37 -10.15 9.26
N LYS A 2 -61.34 -9.30 9.24
CA LYS A 2 -61.33 -8.05 8.47
C LYS A 2 -60.07 -8.11 7.62
N GLU A 3 -60.29 -8.06 6.31
CA GLU A 3 -59.28 -8.15 5.27
C GLU A 3 -58.54 -6.82 5.10
N THR A 4 -57.22 -6.95 4.91
CA THR A 4 -56.36 -6.27 3.93
C THR A 4 -56.41 -4.75 3.78
N GLY A 5 -55.28 -4.12 4.12
CA GLY A 5 -54.77 -2.94 3.44
C GLY A 5 -53.29 -3.17 3.14
N GLU A 6 -53.00 -3.83 2.03
CA GLU A 6 -51.65 -3.90 1.46
C GLU A 6 -51.37 -2.58 0.74
N GLU A 7 -50.46 -1.77 1.27
CA GLU A 7 -49.91 -0.62 0.57
C GLU A 7 -48.93 -1.11 -0.50
N GLU A 8 -49.40 -1.21 -1.75
CA GLU A 8 -48.54 -1.30 -2.92
C GLU A 8 -47.67 -0.04 -3.02
N LYS A 9 -46.41 -0.16 -2.57
CA LYS A 9 -45.38 0.83 -2.89
C LYS A 9 -45.05 0.70 -4.38
N SER A 10 -45.72 1.52 -5.18
CA SER A 10 -45.39 1.82 -6.57
C SER A 10 -43.93 2.31 -6.65
N TYR A 11 -43.01 1.42 -6.99
CA TYR A 11 -41.70 1.82 -7.48
C TYR A 11 -41.88 2.52 -8.81
N VAL A 12 -41.81 3.85 -8.79
CA VAL A 12 -41.63 4.66 -10.00
C VAL A 12 -40.30 4.21 -10.60
N ARG A 13 -40.36 3.43 -11.69
CA ARG A 13 -39.18 3.18 -12.54
C ARG A 13 -38.75 4.52 -13.09
N VAL A 14 -37.69 5.08 -12.51
CA VAL A 14 -37.06 6.29 -13.01
C VAL A 14 -36.39 5.93 -14.34
N ASN A 15 -37.10 6.25 -15.41
CA ASN A 15 -36.63 6.52 -16.77
C ASN A 15 -35.71 5.49 -17.45
N ASP A 16 -36.33 4.69 -18.31
CA ASP A 16 -35.77 4.03 -19.51
C ASP A 16 -35.32 5.07 -20.58
N GLN A 17 -34.58 6.11 -20.19
CA GLN A 17 -34.00 7.10 -21.11
C GLN A 17 -32.47 7.09 -21.02
N TYR A 18 -31.87 5.93 -21.23
CA TYR A 18 -30.50 5.88 -21.73
C TYR A 18 -30.62 5.91 -23.26
N GLU A 19 -30.67 7.13 -23.81
CA GLU A 19 -30.38 7.34 -25.22
C GLU A 19 -29.05 6.64 -25.53
N ASP A 20 -29.02 6.00 -26.69
CA ASP A 20 -27.98 5.16 -27.26
C ASP A 20 -26.62 5.90 -27.33
N ILE A 21 -25.93 6.00 -26.18
CA ILE A 21 -24.55 6.45 -26.12
C ILE A 21 -23.72 5.28 -26.67
N ASN A 22 -23.58 5.25 -27.99
CA ASN A 22 -22.61 4.43 -28.70
C ASN A 22 -21.18 4.98 -28.45
N GLU A 23 -20.85 5.23 -27.18
CA GLU A 23 -19.49 5.40 -26.71
C GLU A 23 -18.91 3.99 -26.63
N SER A 24 -17.99 3.69 -27.55
CA SER A 24 -17.17 2.50 -27.48
C SER A 24 -16.33 2.55 -26.20
N TYR A 25 -16.89 2.09 -25.08
CA TYR A 25 -16.13 1.91 -23.86
C TYR A 25 -15.16 0.75 -24.08
N ASP A 26 -13.88 1.06 -24.05
CA ASP A 26 -12.85 0.03 -23.99
C ASP A 26 -13.05 -0.76 -22.70
N LEU A 27 -13.22 -2.07 -22.83
CA LEU A 27 -13.32 -2.95 -21.68
C LEU A 27 -12.01 -2.85 -20.89
N LEU A 28 -12.11 -2.44 -19.63
CA LEU A 28 -10.98 -2.45 -18.71
C LEU A 28 -10.51 -3.89 -18.55
N LYS A 29 -9.27 -4.15 -18.97
CA LYS A 29 -8.63 -5.44 -18.78
C LYS A 29 -8.37 -5.64 -17.29
N ALA A 30 -8.92 -6.70 -16.72
CA ALA A 30 -8.57 -7.11 -15.36
C ALA A 30 -7.07 -7.44 -15.30
N ASP A 31 -6.37 -6.87 -14.33
CA ASP A 31 -4.94 -7.00 -14.16
C ASP A 31 -4.59 -7.28 -12.68
N PRO A 32 -3.69 -8.23 -12.36
CA PRO A 32 -3.32 -8.56 -10.97
C PRO A 32 -2.82 -7.36 -10.16
N SER A 33 -2.27 -6.34 -10.82
CA SER A 33 -1.84 -5.10 -10.17
C SER A 33 -2.97 -4.35 -9.45
N PHE A 34 -4.24 -4.60 -9.82
CA PHE A 34 -5.41 -4.07 -9.13
C PHE A 34 -5.60 -4.72 -7.76
N ASP A 35 -5.52 -6.06 -7.68
CA ASP A 35 -5.63 -6.79 -6.42
C ASP A 35 -4.47 -6.45 -5.48
N LEU A 36 -3.26 -6.29 -6.03
CA LEU A 36 -2.07 -5.88 -5.28
C LEU A 36 -2.19 -4.47 -4.71
N TRP A 37 -2.81 -3.55 -5.46
CA TRP A 37 -3.14 -2.23 -4.94
C TRP A 37 -4.14 -2.30 -3.79
N GLY A 38 -5.24 -3.04 -3.98
CA GLY A 38 -6.24 -3.24 -2.93
C GLY A 38 -5.63 -3.84 -1.66
N PHE A 39 -4.72 -4.80 -1.82
CA PHE A 39 -3.93 -5.34 -0.72
C PHE A 39 -3.08 -4.25 -0.02
N GLY A 40 -2.43 -3.38 -0.78
CA GLY A 40 -1.71 -2.22 -0.26
C GLY A 40 -2.59 -1.27 0.56
N VAL A 41 -3.83 -1.01 0.13
CA VAL A 41 -4.80 -0.19 0.87
C VAL A 41 -5.13 -0.81 2.22
N VAL A 42 -5.39 -2.12 2.26
CA VAL A 42 -5.68 -2.87 3.50
C VAL A 42 -4.46 -2.92 4.42
N LEU A 43 -3.27 -3.15 3.87
CA LEU A 43 -2.02 -3.16 4.61
C LEU A 43 -1.75 -1.80 5.25
N TYR A 44 -1.89 -0.72 4.46
CA TYR A 44 -1.80 0.65 4.98
C TYR A 44 -2.78 0.86 6.13
N GLN A 45 -4.06 0.50 5.97
CA GLN A 45 -5.06 0.71 7.02
C GLN A 45 -4.73 -0.05 8.30
N THR A 46 -4.15 -1.24 8.16
CA THR A 46 -3.72 -2.07 9.29
C THR A 46 -2.57 -1.43 10.05
N LEU A 47 -1.59 -0.86 9.34
CA LEU A 47 -0.39 -0.25 9.93
C LEU A 47 -0.65 1.18 10.43
N ALA A 48 -1.40 1.99 9.66
CA ALA A 48 -1.70 3.38 9.97
C ALA A 48 -2.93 3.56 10.89
N ARG A 49 -3.66 2.48 11.19
CA ARG A 49 -4.87 2.46 12.04
C ARG A 49 -5.97 3.43 11.58
N LYS A 50 -5.98 3.78 10.30
CA LYS A 50 -6.97 4.66 9.66
C LYS A 50 -7.11 4.29 8.19
N PRO A 51 -8.27 4.55 7.56
CA PRO A 51 -8.44 4.23 6.15
C PRO A 51 -7.59 5.15 5.27
N LEU A 52 -7.12 4.66 4.11
CA LEU A 52 -6.35 5.46 3.15
C LEU A 52 -7.22 6.52 2.46
N PHE A 53 -8.46 6.12 2.16
CA PHE A 53 -9.52 6.95 1.63
C PHE A 53 -10.73 6.85 2.55
N ASN A 54 -11.44 7.94 2.75
CA ASN A 54 -12.63 7.91 3.58
C ASN A 54 -13.78 7.20 2.82
N SER A 55 -14.31 6.12 3.40
CA SER A 55 -15.48 5.40 2.89
C SER A 55 -16.67 5.43 3.86
N ASP A 56 -17.87 5.26 3.31
CA ASP A 56 -19.11 5.16 4.07
C ASP A 56 -19.35 3.71 4.56
N THR A 57 -20.49 3.47 5.22
CA THR A 57 -20.84 2.13 5.71
C THR A 57 -21.08 1.10 4.61
N SER A 58 -21.17 1.53 3.36
CA SER A 58 -21.36 0.70 2.17
C SER A 58 -20.06 0.56 1.36
N ASP A 59 -18.92 0.96 1.93
CA ASP A 59 -17.59 0.98 1.31
C ASP A 59 -17.48 1.86 0.06
N ASN A 60 -18.38 2.86 -0.07
CA ASN A 60 -18.25 3.88 -1.11
C ASN A 60 -17.41 5.05 -0.63
N LEU A 61 -16.62 5.65 -1.52
CA LEU A 61 -15.91 6.89 -1.22
C LEU A 61 -16.91 7.99 -0.81
N VAL A 62 -16.69 8.60 0.36
CA VAL A 62 -17.69 9.47 1.00
C VAL A 62 -17.96 10.78 0.26
N SER A 63 -17.08 11.19 -0.67
CA SER A 63 -17.14 12.51 -1.27
C SER A 63 -16.46 12.60 -2.63
N VAL A 64 -16.87 13.58 -3.44
CA VAL A 64 -16.25 13.90 -4.74
C VAL A 64 -14.75 14.23 -4.59
N PRO A 65 -14.28 14.96 -3.56
CA PRO A 65 -12.85 15.14 -3.33
C PRO A 65 -12.05 13.85 -3.11
N GLU A 66 -12.60 12.84 -2.43
CA GLU A 66 -11.92 11.55 -2.26
C GLU A 66 -11.84 10.79 -3.59
N LEU A 67 -12.90 10.84 -4.40
CA LEU A 67 -12.89 10.31 -5.77
C LEU A 67 -11.84 11.01 -6.65
N GLN A 68 -11.78 12.34 -6.59
CA GLN A 68 -10.78 13.13 -7.29
C GLN A 68 -9.36 12.75 -6.85
N ARG A 69 -9.13 12.61 -5.53
CA ARG A 69 -7.84 12.19 -4.98
C ARG A 69 -7.43 10.78 -5.43
N LEU A 70 -8.38 9.83 -5.50
CA LEU A 70 -8.10 8.51 -6.04
C LEU A 70 -7.77 8.57 -7.54
N HIS A 71 -8.51 9.38 -8.30
CA HIS A 71 -8.26 9.57 -9.73
C HIS A 71 -6.90 10.21 -10.03
N GLU A 72 -6.51 11.18 -9.21
CA GLU A 72 -5.25 11.93 -9.32
C GLU A 72 -4.12 11.31 -8.50
N TRP A 73 -4.29 10.07 -8.04
CA TRP A 73 -3.33 9.44 -7.13
C TRP A 73 -1.93 9.46 -7.71
N SER A 74 -0.99 9.99 -6.94
CA SER A 74 0.36 10.29 -7.41
C SER A 74 1.43 9.76 -6.47
N THR A 75 2.70 9.83 -6.89
CA THR A 75 3.83 9.47 -6.02
C THR A 75 3.89 10.34 -4.75
N VAL A 76 3.40 11.58 -4.82
CA VAL A 76 3.32 12.48 -3.64
C VAL A 76 2.36 11.92 -2.60
N ASP A 77 1.28 11.25 -3.02
CA ASP A 77 0.32 10.64 -2.10
C ASP A 77 0.85 9.33 -1.52
N VAL A 78 1.64 8.58 -2.28
CA VAL A 78 2.41 7.44 -1.77
C VAL A 78 3.39 7.86 -0.70
N GLU A 79 4.16 8.94 -0.93
CA GLU A 79 5.09 9.48 0.05
C GLU A 79 4.38 9.85 1.36
N LYS A 80 3.24 10.54 1.29
CA LYS A 80 2.42 10.86 2.47
C LYS A 80 1.96 9.60 3.19
N ALA A 81 1.46 8.60 2.47
CA ALA A 81 1.01 7.35 3.06
C ALA A 81 2.15 6.61 3.77
N VAL A 82 3.33 6.59 3.17
CA VAL A 82 4.54 5.99 3.74
C VAL A 82 5.02 6.75 4.98
N ASP A 83 5.09 8.07 4.93
CA ASP A 83 5.51 8.90 6.07
C ASP A 83 4.55 8.78 7.27
N GLU A 84 3.25 8.62 7.01
CA GLU A 84 2.25 8.38 8.06
C GLU A 84 2.43 7.01 8.72
N VAL A 85 2.64 5.95 7.93
CA VAL A 85 2.94 4.60 8.44
C VAL A 85 4.24 4.62 9.24
N ASP A 86 5.32 5.22 8.71
CA ASP A 86 6.61 5.34 9.40
C ASP A 86 6.47 6.05 10.75
N SER A 87 5.75 7.17 10.77
CA SER A 87 5.54 7.96 11.99
C SER A 87 4.84 7.15 13.09
N LEU A 88 3.82 6.36 12.72
CA LEU A 88 3.08 5.53 13.68
C LEU A 88 3.90 4.32 14.15
N LEU A 89 4.54 3.60 13.22
CA LEU A 89 5.35 2.44 13.57
C LEU A 89 6.53 2.81 14.47
N ARG A 90 7.17 3.97 14.28
CA ARG A 90 8.23 4.44 15.20
C ARG A 90 7.74 4.75 16.59
N LEU A 91 6.48 5.16 16.75
CA LEU A 91 5.89 5.39 18.07
C LEU A 91 5.62 4.06 18.80
N GLU A 92 5.15 3.05 18.09
CA GLU A 92 4.82 1.72 18.63
C GLU A 92 6.06 0.83 18.83
N PHE A 93 6.95 0.79 17.85
CA PHE A 93 8.07 -0.16 17.74
C PHE A 93 9.44 0.53 17.81
N LYS A 94 9.62 1.43 18.79
CA LYS A 94 10.82 2.29 18.96
C LYS A 94 12.19 1.61 18.80
N GLN A 95 12.28 0.29 18.93
CA GLN A 95 13.52 -0.48 18.86
C GLN A 95 13.68 -1.34 17.60
N ASP A 96 12.65 -1.45 16.75
CA ASP A 96 12.69 -2.31 15.55
C ASP A 96 12.63 -1.47 14.26
N GLY A 97 13.73 -0.77 14.00
CA GLY A 97 13.88 0.05 12.79
C GLY A 97 13.82 -0.78 11.50
N ALA A 98 14.23 -2.05 11.56
CA ALA A 98 14.19 -2.96 10.42
C ALA A 98 12.74 -3.29 10.03
N LYS A 99 11.88 -3.61 11.00
CA LYS A 99 10.44 -3.81 10.73
C LYS A 99 9.76 -2.55 10.22
N CYS A 100 10.10 -1.37 10.77
CA CYS A 100 9.57 -0.10 10.28
C CYS A 100 9.93 0.12 8.80
N LEU A 101 11.20 -0.09 8.43
CA LEU A 101 11.67 0.03 7.06
C LEU A 101 10.98 -0.98 6.13
N ALA A 102 10.96 -2.27 6.50
CA ALA A 102 10.33 -3.30 5.68
C ALA A 102 8.82 -3.06 5.48
N SER A 103 8.12 -2.54 6.49
CA SER A 103 6.69 -2.21 6.40
C SER A 103 6.44 -1.03 5.45
N THR A 104 7.22 0.03 5.61
CA THR A 104 7.08 1.26 4.82
C THR A 104 7.47 1.05 3.36
N GLU A 105 8.51 0.25 3.10
CA GLU A 105 8.92 -0.16 1.76
C GLU A 105 7.83 -0.97 1.06
N LEU A 106 7.24 -1.96 1.74
CA LEU A 106 6.18 -2.77 1.14
C LEU A 106 4.94 -1.93 0.80
N VAL A 107 4.51 -1.04 1.71
CA VAL A 107 3.41 -0.11 1.46
C VAL A 107 3.72 0.78 0.26
N GLY A 108 4.93 1.33 0.18
CA GLY A 108 5.38 2.16 -0.93
C GLY A 108 5.37 1.42 -2.27
N ASN A 109 5.74 0.14 -2.29
CA ASN A 109 5.75 -0.69 -3.48
C ASN A 109 4.34 -1.04 -3.97
N LEU A 110 3.42 -1.37 -3.06
CA LEU A 110 2.04 -1.76 -3.42
C LEU A 110 1.19 -0.58 -3.88
N LEU A 111 1.42 0.62 -3.33
CA LEU A 111 0.64 1.82 -3.62
C LEU A 111 1.20 2.67 -4.76
N GLN A 112 2.11 2.15 -5.60
CA GLN A 112 2.64 2.88 -6.76
C GLN A 112 1.55 3.23 -7.78
N PRO A 113 1.37 4.51 -8.20
CA PRO A 113 0.30 4.90 -9.12
C PRO A 113 0.36 4.14 -10.44
N ASP A 114 1.58 3.88 -10.92
CA ASP A 114 1.85 3.09 -12.11
C ASP A 114 1.77 1.58 -11.79
N PRO A 115 0.85 0.81 -12.40
CA PRO A 115 0.71 -0.62 -12.14
C PRO A 115 1.96 -1.43 -12.52
N GLU A 116 2.77 -0.97 -13.47
CA GLU A 116 4.00 -1.67 -13.87
C GLU A 116 5.11 -1.52 -12.81
N LYS A 117 5.01 -0.51 -11.94
CA LYS A 117 5.95 -0.28 -10.85
C LYS A 117 5.58 -1.02 -9.57
N ARG A 118 4.39 -1.63 -9.52
CA ARG A 118 3.99 -2.52 -8.42
C ARG A 118 4.68 -3.88 -8.57
N PRO A 119 4.75 -4.70 -7.51
CA PRO A 119 4.92 -6.14 -7.68
C PRO A 119 3.93 -6.66 -8.72
N GLN A 120 4.34 -7.63 -9.54
CA GLN A 120 3.50 -8.15 -10.63
C GLN A 120 2.70 -9.40 -10.21
N ASP A 121 3.03 -9.96 -9.05
CA ASP A 121 2.41 -11.14 -8.48
C ASP A 121 2.58 -11.13 -6.95
N PHE A 122 1.77 -11.93 -6.26
CA PHE A 122 1.85 -12.08 -4.80
C PHE A 122 3.08 -12.87 -4.35
N GLN A 123 3.73 -13.64 -5.22
CA GLN A 123 4.93 -14.36 -4.83
C GLN A 123 6.05 -13.37 -4.44
N LYS A 124 6.27 -12.34 -5.27
CA LYS A 124 7.21 -11.24 -4.94
C LYS A 124 6.84 -10.50 -3.67
N VAL A 125 5.54 -10.34 -3.40
CA VAL A 125 5.07 -9.73 -2.15
C VAL A 125 5.46 -10.57 -0.95
N LEU A 126 5.28 -11.89 -1.01
CA LEU A 126 5.61 -12.82 0.07
C LEU A 126 7.13 -12.99 0.29
N GLU A 127 7.92 -12.79 -0.77
CA GLU A 127 9.40 -12.76 -0.68
C GLU A 127 9.93 -11.47 -0.01
N HIS A 128 9.08 -10.45 0.17
CA HIS A 128 9.47 -9.19 0.80
C HIS A 128 9.92 -9.37 2.26
N ALA A 129 10.93 -8.59 2.68
CA ALA A 129 11.47 -8.60 4.05
C ALA A 129 10.42 -8.36 5.16
N PHE A 130 9.25 -7.85 4.80
CA PHE A 130 8.12 -7.66 5.72
C PHE A 130 7.55 -9.00 6.23
N PHE A 131 7.54 -10.03 5.38
CA PHE A 131 7.02 -11.37 5.72
C PHE A 131 8.11 -12.35 6.16
N GLN A 132 9.38 -11.96 6.01
CA GLN A 132 10.47 -12.78 6.52
C GLN A 132 10.51 -12.64 8.04
N GLU A 133 10.18 -13.71 8.76
CA GLU A 133 10.36 -13.73 10.21
C GLU A 133 11.82 -13.41 10.51
N SER A 134 12.06 -12.40 11.36
CA SER A 134 13.34 -12.27 12.02
C SER A 134 13.51 -13.53 12.86
N VAL A 135 14.29 -14.49 12.36
CA VAL A 135 14.73 -15.66 13.12
C VAL A 135 15.59 -15.13 14.28
N GLN A 136 14.94 -14.68 15.34
CA GLN A 136 15.51 -14.43 16.64
C GLN A 136 14.96 -15.49 17.59
N GLY A 137 15.31 -16.73 17.28
CA GLY A 137 15.51 -17.75 18.29
C GLY A 137 16.94 -17.62 18.80
N ASP A 138 17.05 -17.29 20.07
CA ASP A 138 18.22 -17.41 20.94
C ASP A 138 19.25 -18.47 20.48
N SER A 139 20.42 -18.03 20.00
CA SER A 139 21.66 -18.81 20.08
C SER A 139 22.86 -17.89 19.96
N SER A 140 23.44 -17.60 21.12
CA SER A 140 24.81 -17.15 21.26
C SER A 140 25.75 -18.22 20.70
N GLN A 141 26.25 -18.01 19.48
CA GLN A 141 27.53 -18.54 19.01
C GLN A 141 27.93 -17.80 17.73
N GLY A 142 29.01 -17.02 17.84
CA GLY A 142 29.59 -16.33 16.69
C GLY A 142 30.30 -17.31 15.77
N THR A 143 30.43 -16.91 14.51
CA THR A 143 31.68 -16.95 13.74
C THR A 143 31.53 -16.07 12.51
N ASP A 144 32.64 -15.42 12.19
CA ASP A 144 32.90 -14.50 11.09
C ASP A 144 32.60 -15.08 9.70
N ALA A 145 31.94 -14.29 8.85
CA ALA A 145 32.10 -14.30 7.39
C ALA A 145 31.36 -13.09 6.80
N ALA A 146 31.98 -11.91 6.87
CA ALA A 146 31.60 -10.77 6.06
C ALA A 146 32.49 -10.77 4.80
N GLU A 147 31.95 -11.20 3.66
CA GLU A 147 32.53 -10.83 2.36
C GLU A 147 31.46 -10.81 1.26
N GLU A 148 31.51 -9.72 0.49
CA GLU A 148 30.93 -9.46 -0.84
C GLU A 148 29.41 -9.38 -1.04
N ALA A 149 28.92 -8.14 -1.02
CA ALA A 149 27.92 -7.67 -1.99
C ALA A 149 28.20 -6.22 -2.40
N LYS A 150 29.18 -6.03 -3.29
CA LYS A 150 29.26 -4.84 -4.14
C LYS A 150 28.50 -5.13 -5.43
N GLY A 151 27.25 -4.69 -5.48
CA GLY A 151 26.41 -4.71 -6.68
C GLY A 151 25.98 -3.29 -7.04
N GLU A 152 26.81 -2.65 -7.86
CA GLU A 152 26.47 -1.77 -8.99
C GLU A 152 25.04 -1.17 -9.00
N LEU A 153 24.91 0.07 -8.50
CA LEU A 153 23.75 0.93 -8.71
C LEU A 153 23.82 1.51 -10.13
N ASP A 154 23.41 0.72 -11.13
CA ASP A 154 23.08 1.24 -12.45
C ASP A 154 21.69 1.87 -12.43
N GLY A 155 21.59 3.07 -13.01
CA GLY A 155 20.44 3.93 -12.93
C GLY A 155 19.24 3.38 -13.68
N LYS A 156 18.21 2.93 -12.95
CA LYS A 156 16.79 2.90 -13.37
C LYS A 156 15.91 2.50 -12.19
N GLY A 157 15.59 3.48 -11.37
CA GLY A 157 14.69 3.34 -10.23
C GLY A 157 14.90 4.54 -9.34
N HIS A 158 14.08 5.57 -9.50
CA HIS A 158 14.05 6.66 -8.53
C HIS A 158 13.32 6.12 -7.30
N TRP A 159 14.03 5.32 -6.50
CA TRP A 159 13.51 4.74 -5.27
C TRP A 159 13.28 5.87 -4.26
N TYR A 160 12.01 6.14 -3.98
CA TYR A 160 11.58 7.13 -2.99
C TYR A 160 11.78 6.57 -1.59
N MET A 161 13.02 6.58 -1.12
CA MET A 161 13.30 6.50 0.31
C MET A 161 12.93 7.84 0.95
N SER A 162 12.07 7.83 1.99
CA SER A 162 11.83 9.01 2.84
C SER A 162 13.18 9.63 3.25
N LYS A 163 13.25 10.95 3.40
CA LYS A 163 14.52 11.70 3.65
C LYS A 163 15.33 11.12 4.83
N PHE A 164 14.65 10.50 5.79
CA PHE A 164 15.26 9.84 6.94
C PHE A 164 15.80 8.43 6.65
N HIS A 165 15.23 7.70 5.69
CA HIS A 165 15.73 6.39 5.24
C HIS A 165 17.10 6.52 4.55
N ARG A 166 17.36 7.62 3.83
CA ARG A 166 18.71 7.95 3.34
C ARG A 166 19.73 8.07 4.49
N ALA A 167 19.31 8.66 5.62
CA ALA A 167 20.19 8.85 6.78
C ALA A 167 20.40 7.55 7.57
N ALA A 168 19.37 6.71 7.73
CA ALA A 168 19.48 5.42 8.42
C ALA A 168 20.36 4.41 7.65
N SER A 169 20.24 4.37 6.31
CA SER A 169 21.13 3.57 5.46
C SER A 169 22.59 4.01 5.56
N LEU A 170 22.85 5.31 5.75
CA LEU A 170 24.20 5.83 5.97
C LEU A 170 24.73 5.56 7.39
N MET A 171 23.87 5.58 8.40
CA MET A 171 24.26 5.37 9.81
C MET A 171 24.56 3.89 10.12
N SER A 172 23.83 2.95 9.50
CA SER A 172 24.15 1.51 9.59
C SER A 172 25.52 1.16 9.01
N LEU A 173 25.99 1.94 8.02
CA LEU A 173 27.31 1.78 7.42
C LEU A 173 28.44 2.36 8.31
N ILE A 174 28.16 3.38 9.12
CA ILE A 174 29.18 4.00 9.99
C ILE A 174 29.40 3.16 11.27
N SER A 175 28.34 2.54 11.82
CA SER A 175 28.48 1.64 12.97
C SER A 175 29.24 0.34 12.66
N SER A 176 29.35 -0.06 11.40
CA SER A 176 30.14 -1.23 10.97
C SER A 176 31.62 -0.91 10.70
N VAL A 177 32.03 0.37 10.79
CA VAL A 177 33.39 0.83 10.47
C VAL A 177 34.16 1.29 11.73
N THR A 178 33.55 1.21 12.93
CA THR A 178 34.17 1.65 14.20
C THR A 178 34.19 0.60 15.33
N MET A 179 34.31 -0.69 14.99
CA MET A 179 34.74 -1.73 15.94
C MET A 179 35.87 -2.56 15.37
#